data_AF-A0A4V1VI03-F1
#
_entry.id   AF-A0A4V1VI03-F1
#
_cell.length_a   1.000
_cell.length_b   1.000
_cell.length_c   1.000
_cell.angle_alpha   90.00
_cell.angle_beta   90.00
_cell.angle_gamma   90.00
#
_symmetry.space_group_name_H-M   'P 1'
#
loop_
_entity.id
_entity.type
_entity.pdbx_description
1 polymer ?
#
loop_
_entity_poly.entity_id
_entity_poly.type
_entity_poly.pdbx_seq_one_letter_code
_entity_poly.pdbx_strand_id
1 'polypeptide(L)'
;MHADHPMHHIAVDGTALSHFMPMHLLLDEDGRALSYGPTLARVLQEEAVPGARFEDLFEVRSPGGAVVVQDVLARGGNRFRLVPRNGLRVGLRGLGLRLPGERTSNRSSNRAPGT
;
A
#
# COMPACT_ATOMS: atom_id res chain seq x y z
N MET A 1 7.24 -21.88 -24.66
CA MET A 1 7.68 -22.68 -23.50
C MET A 1 7.82 -21.73 -22.33
N HIS A 2 6.81 -21.62 -21.46
CA HIS A 2 6.97 -20.89 -20.20
C HIS A 2 7.71 -21.82 -19.24
N ALA A 3 8.95 -21.48 -18.88
CA ALA A 3 9.66 -22.19 -17.83
C ALA A 3 8.85 -22.05 -16.53
N ASP A 4 8.52 -23.18 -15.92
CA ASP A 4 7.86 -23.27 -14.63
C ASP A 4 8.84 -22.74 -13.58
N HIS A 5 8.69 -21.46 -13.20
CA HIS A 5 9.53 -20.86 -12.18
C HIS A 5 8.94 -21.27 -10.82
N PRO A 6 9.70 -21.93 -9.94
CA PRO A 6 9.21 -22.27 -8.61
C PRO A 6 8.75 -20.99 -7.91
N MET A 7 7.45 -20.91 -7.61
CA MET A 7 6.88 -19.80 -6.85
C MET A 7 7.35 -19.89 -5.40
N HIS A 8 8.33 -19.07 -5.06
CA HIS A 8 8.73 -18.87 -3.67
C HIS A 8 7.80 -17.84 -3.02
N HIS A 9 7.05 -18.27 -2.00
CA HIS A 9 6.25 -17.35 -1.18
C HIS A 9 7.09 -16.84 -0.01
N ILE A 10 7.27 -15.52 0.08
CA ILE A 10 8.01 -14.87 1.16
C ILE A 10 7.03 -13.95 1.90
N ALA A 11 6.86 -14.19 3.20
CA ALA A 11 6.13 -13.27 4.07
C ALA A 11 7.08 -12.14 4.50
N VAL A 12 6.61 -10.90 4.42
CA VAL A 12 7.39 -9.70 4.76
C VAL A 12 6.61 -8.94 5.83
N ASP A 13 7.21 -8.77 7.00
CA ASP A 13 6.63 -7.93 8.06
C ASP A 13 6.82 -6.41 7.76
N GLY A 14 6.22 -5.55 8.57
CA GLY A 14 6.28 -4.09 8.35
C GLY A 14 7.70 -3.50 8.40
N THR A 15 8.59 -4.08 9.21
CA THR A 15 9.99 -3.64 9.32
C THR A 15 10.76 -4.03 8.07
N ALA A 16 10.66 -5.28 7.63
CA ALA A 16 11.27 -5.75 6.40
C ALA A 16 10.71 -5.01 5.17
N LEU A 17 9.40 -4.75 5.14
CA LEU A 17 8.76 -3.95 4.09
C LEU A 17 9.35 -2.54 4.03
N SER A 18 9.61 -1.92 5.19
CA SER A 18 10.23 -0.60 5.27
C SER A 18 11.65 -0.57 4.71
N HIS A 19 12.42 -1.66 4.86
CA HIS A 19 13.76 -1.79 4.28
C HIS A 19 13.73 -2.07 2.78
N PHE A 20 12.86 -2.97 2.32
CA PHE A 20 12.78 -3.33 0.90
C PHE A 20 12.05 -2.28 0.04
N MET A 21 11.08 -1.59 0.63
CA MET A 21 10.21 -0.62 -0.05
C MET A 21 10.12 0.67 0.78
N PRO A 22 11.21 1.45 0.89
CA PRO A 22 11.25 2.63 1.76
C PRO A 22 10.33 3.77 1.31
N MET A 23 9.75 3.68 0.11
CA MET A 23 8.75 4.62 -0.43
C MET A 23 7.31 4.06 -0.40
N HIS A 24 7.04 2.97 0.33
CA HIS A 24 5.70 2.39 0.38
C HIS A 24 4.69 3.30 1.11
N LEU A 25 3.42 3.15 0.75
CA LEU A 25 2.27 3.70 1.46
C LEU A 25 1.25 2.58 1.60
N LEU A 26 0.88 2.24 2.83
CA LEU A 26 -0.20 1.31 3.09
C LEU A 26 -1.47 2.10 3.38
N LEU A 27 -2.56 1.74 2.72
CA LEU A 27 -3.87 2.36 2.89
C LEU A 27 -4.86 1.32 3.43
N ASP A 28 -5.82 1.77 4.22
CA ASP A 28 -7.01 0.99 4.53
C ASP A 28 -8.03 1.03 3.36
N GLU A 29 -9.18 0.39 3.58
CA GLU A 29 -10.26 0.32 2.59
C GLU A 29 -10.93 1.67 2.30
N ASP A 30 -10.87 2.62 3.23
CA ASP A 30 -11.37 3.99 3.09
C ASP A 30 -10.33 4.92 2.45
N GLY A 31 -9.11 4.42 2.21
CA GLY A 31 -8.00 5.18 1.63
C GLY A 31 -7.28 6.10 2.62
N ARG A 32 -7.33 5.77 3.92
CA ARG A 32 -6.50 6.42 4.94
C ARG A 32 -5.18 5.69 5.10
N ALA A 33 -4.13 6.45 5.35
CA ALA A 33 -2.80 5.90 5.55
C ALA A 33 -2.68 5.11 6.85
N LEU A 34 -2.34 3.83 6.74
CA LEU A 34 -2.01 2.97 7.89
C LEU A 34 -0.53 3.06 8.24
N SER A 35 0.34 3.10 7.23
CA SER A 35 1.79 3.18 7.41
C SER A 35 2.49 3.83 6.22
N TYR A 36 3.69 4.34 6.48
CA TYR A 36 4.57 4.95 5.49
C TYR A 36 5.94 4.29 5.53
N GLY A 37 6.56 4.11 4.37
CA GLY A 37 7.97 3.80 4.28
C GLY A 37 8.82 4.97 4.80
N PRO A 38 10.00 4.70 5.38
CA PRO A 38 10.82 5.72 6.03
C PRO A 38 11.28 6.85 5.10
N THR A 39 11.46 6.59 3.81
CA THR A 39 11.79 7.65 2.84
C THR A 39 10.55 8.45 2.47
N LEU A 40 9.39 7.80 2.29
CA LEU A 40 8.15 8.53 2.00
C LEU A 40 7.75 9.44 3.17
N ALA A 41 7.88 8.97 4.41
CA ALA A 41 7.61 9.77 5.60
C ALA A 41 8.48 11.04 5.62
N ARG A 42 9.76 10.96 5.23
CA ARG A 42 10.65 12.13 5.11
C ARG A 42 10.24 13.10 3.99
N VAL A 43 9.70 12.58 2.89
CA VAL A 43 9.18 13.40 1.79
C VAL A 43 7.92 14.15 2.23
N LEU A 44 7.05 13.50 3.01
CA LEU A 44 5.80 14.08 3.51
C LEU A 44 5.99 14.98 4.74
N GLN A 45 7.06 14.74 5.53
CA GLN A 45 7.37 15.48 6.75
C GLN A 45 6.22 15.40 7.77
N GLU A 46 5.77 16.55 8.28
CA GLU A 46 4.69 16.65 9.29
C GLU A 46 3.35 16.11 8.79
N GLU A 47 3.17 15.98 7.47
CA GLU A 47 1.96 15.41 6.86
C GLU A 47 1.91 13.87 6.94
N ALA A 48 3.01 13.19 7.31
CA ALA A 48 3.08 11.73 7.39
C ALA A 48 2.37 11.15 8.63
N VAL A 49 1.10 11.48 8.81
CA VAL A 49 0.31 11.11 9.99
C VAL A 49 -0.56 9.87 9.67
N PRO A 50 -0.53 8.81 10.50
CA PRO A 50 -1.48 7.71 10.37
C PRO A 50 -2.93 8.21 10.43
N GLY A 51 -3.79 7.68 9.58
CA GLY A 51 -5.18 8.08 9.42
C GLY A 51 -5.41 9.25 8.46
N ALA A 52 -4.35 9.92 7.98
CA ALA A 52 -4.47 10.96 6.95
C ALA A 52 -5.06 10.39 5.66
N ARG A 53 -5.91 11.16 5.00
CA ARG A 53 -6.55 10.73 3.74
C ARG A 53 -5.55 10.85 2.61
N PHE A 54 -5.54 9.85 1.72
CA PHE A 54 -4.67 9.89 0.54
C PHE A 54 -4.83 11.19 -0.28
N GLU A 55 -6.06 11.69 -0.42
CA GLU A 55 -6.33 12.91 -1.21
C GLU A 55 -5.78 14.19 -0.59
N ASP A 56 -5.62 14.21 0.74
CA ASP A 56 -5.04 15.34 1.47
C ASP A 56 -3.51 15.36 1.33
N LEU A 57 -2.90 14.18 1.14
CA LEU A 57 -1.46 14.02 0.99
C LEU A 57 -0.98 14.22 -0.45
N PHE A 58 -1.76 13.77 -1.44
CA PHE A 58 -1.32 13.68 -2.82
C PHE A 58 -2.34 14.23 -3.83
N GLU A 59 -1.80 14.80 -4.90
CA GLU A 59 -2.51 15.01 -6.16
C GLU A 59 -2.12 13.93 -7.17
N VAL A 60 -3.12 13.27 -7.78
CA VAL A 60 -2.90 12.28 -8.85
C VAL A 60 -2.76 12.99 -10.20
N ARG A 61 -1.61 12.83 -10.85
CA ARG A 61 -1.31 13.40 -12.19
C ARG A 61 -1.54 12.41 -13.33
N SER A 62 -1.52 11.10 -13.05
CA SER A 62 -1.71 10.06 -14.07
C SER A 62 -2.07 8.72 -13.41
N PRO A 63 -2.97 7.91 -14.00
CA PRO A 63 -3.76 8.20 -15.21
C PRO A 63 -4.82 9.29 -14.93
N GLY A 64 -4.96 10.27 -15.82
CA GLY A 64 -5.81 11.46 -15.58
C GLY A 64 -7.30 11.13 -15.42
N GLY A 65 -8.03 12.02 -14.73
CA GLY A 65 -9.41 11.85 -14.25
C GLY A 65 -9.48 12.20 -12.76
N ALA A 66 -10.66 12.50 -12.21
CA ALA A 66 -10.80 12.70 -10.76
C ALA A 66 -10.63 11.34 -10.05
N VAL A 67 -9.38 10.91 -9.88
CA VAL A 67 -9.03 9.61 -9.30
C VAL A 67 -9.18 9.74 -7.78
N VAL A 68 -10.33 9.33 -7.27
CA VAL A 68 -10.48 9.05 -5.83
C VAL A 68 -9.59 7.87 -5.48
N VAL A 69 -9.15 7.73 -4.23
CA VAL A 69 -8.34 6.57 -3.81
C VAL A 69 -8.98 5.23 -4.20
N GLN A 70 -10.31 5.15 -4.27
CA GLN A 70 -11.04 3.97 -4.72
C GLN A 70 -10.74 3.59 -6.18
N ASP A 71 -10.51 4.56 -7.07
CA ASP A 71 -10.06 4.30 -8.44
C ASP A 71 -8.60 3.82 -8.48
N VAL A 72 -7.76 4.29 -7.56
CA VAL A 72 -6.37 3.79 -7.39
C VAL A 72 -6.40 2.33 -6.93
N LEU A 73 -7.24 2.02 -5.93
CA LEU A 73 -7.38 0.70 -5.34
C LEU A 73 -8.09 -0.31 -6.25
N ALA A 74 -9.07 0.14 -7.05
CA ALA A 74 -9.82 -0.70 -7.98
C ALA A 74 -8.99 -1.11 -9.20
N ARG A 75 -8.02 -0.28 -9.60
CA ARG A 75 -7.18 -0.50 -10.79
C ARG A 75 -5.85 -1.15 -10.43
N GLY A 76 -5.91 -2.27 -9.71
CA GLY A 76 -4.73 -3.03 -9.30
C GLY A 76 -3.75 -3.26 -10.46
N GLY A 77 -2.48 -2.93 -10.24
CA GLY A 77 -1.40 -3.07 -11.23
C GLY A 77 -1.11 -1.82 -12.07
N ASN A 78 -1.87 -0.73 -11.92
CA ASN A 78 -1.58 0.52 -12.62
C ASN A 78 -0.41 1.30 -12.02
N ARG A 79 0.33 1.98 -12.90
CA ARG A 79 1.36 2.96 -12.53
C ARG A 79 0.71 4.31 -12.29
N PHE A 80 1.03 4.93 -11.16
CA PHE A 80 0.56 6.25 -10.77
C PHE A 80 1.68 7.27 -10.86
N ARG A 81 1.32 8.50 -11.20
CA ARG A 81 2.15 9.67 -10.95
C ARG A 81 1.46 10.53 -9.92
N LEU A 82 2.13 10.79 -8.81
CA LEU A 82 1.61 11.57 -7.68
C LEU A 82 2.47 12.81 -7.48
N VAL A 83 1.88 13.86 -6.94
CA VAL A 83 2.61 15.05 -6.46
C VAL A 83 2.18 15.28 -5.00
N PRO A 84 3.12 15.37 -4.04
CA PRO A 84 2.79 15.73 -2.66
C PRO A 84 2.12 17.11 -2.59
N ARG A 85 1.14 17.27 -1.70
CA ARG A 85 0.46 18.56 -1.48
C ARG A 85 1.20 19.49 -0.52
N ASN A 86 2.30 19.04 0.09
CA ASN A 86 3.13 19.80 1.03
C ASN A 86 4.06 20.86 0.38
N GLY A 87 3.71 21.34 -0.82
CA GLY A 87 4.49 22.36 -1.54
C GLY A 87 5.73 21.85 -2.28
N LEU A 88 6.14 20.59 -2.08
CA LEU A 88 7.25 20.00 -2.83
C LEU A 88 6.87 19.81 -4.30
N ARG A 89 7.67 20.36 -5.22
CA ARG A 89 7.50 20.21 -6.67
C ARG A 89 8.19 18.96 -7.22
N VAL A 90 7.99 17.82 -6.56
CA VAL A 90 8.55 16.53 -6.97
C VAL A 90 7.43 15.57 -7.38
N GLY A 91 7.59 14.94 -8.54
CA GLY A 91 6.69 13.89 -9.00
C GLY A 91 7.12 12.53 -8.48
N LEU A 92 6.25 11.85 -7.75
CA LEU A 92 6.43 10.46 -7.33
C LEU A 92 5.81 9.53 -8.37
N ARG A 93 6.42 8.35 -8.54
CA ARG A 93 5.86 7.28 -9.37
C ARG A 93 5.73 6.02 -8.52
N GLY A 94 4.60 5.34 -8.63
CA GLY A 94 4.32 4.14 -7.83
C GLY A 94 3.43 3.15 -8.56
N LEU A 95 3.35 1.95 -8.00
CA LEU A 95 2.40 0.92 -8.39
C LEU A 95 1.37 0.77 -7.27
N GLY A 96 0.09 0.77 -7.62
CA GLY A 96 -0.98 0.47 -6.69
C GLY A 96 -1.34 -1.01 -6.77
N LEU A 97 -1.26 -1.71 -5.65
CA LEU A 97 -1.63 -3.11 -5.53
C LEU A 97 -2.63 -3.26 -4.40
N ARG A 98 -3.75 -3.92 -4.69
CA ARG A 98 -4.66 -4.38 -3.65
C ARG A 98 -4.02 -5.59 -2.99
N LEU A 99 -3.75 -5.47 -1.69
CA LEU A 99 -3.35 -6.63 -0.90
C LEU A 99 -4.56 -7.57 -0.76
N PRO A 100 -4.35 -8.89 -0.82
CA PRO A 100 -5.41 -9.83 -0.51
C PRO A 100 -5.88 -9.53 0.93
N GLY A 101 -7.17 -9.24 1.09
CA GLY A 101 -7.74 -9.13 2.42
C GLY A 101 -7.44 -10.40 3.21
N GLU A 102 -7.17 -10.28 4.49
CA GLU A 102 -7.09 -11.44 5.37
C GLU A 102 -8.41 -12.19 5.24
N ARG A 103 -8.40 -13.31 4.50
CA ARG A 103 -9.30 -14.39 4.87
C ARG A 103 -8.71 -14.85 6.18
N THR A 104 -9.22 -14.31 7.29
CA THR A 104 -9.13 -14.96 8.59
C THR A 104 -9.75 -16.32 8.40
N SER A 105 -8.96 -17.29 7.92
CA SER A 105 -9.30 -18.69 8.00
C SER A 105 -9.25 -18.96 9.50
N ASN A 106 -10.40 -18.83 10.13
CA ASN A 106 -10.66 -19.32 11.46
C ASN A 106 -10.42 -20.84 11.41
N ARG A 107 -9.17 -21.26 11.52
CA ARG A 107 -8.83 -22.64 11.84
C ARG A 107 -9.03 -22.76 13.34
N SER A 108 -10.31 -22.76 13.74
CA SER A 108 -10.76 -23.37 14.98
C SER A 108 -10.35 -24.83 14.90
N SER A 109 -9.15 -25.11 15.39
CA SER A 109 -8.76 -26.45 15.82
C SER A 109 -9.61 -26.75 17.04
N ASN A 110 -10.78 -27.32 16.80
CA ASN A 110 -11.55 -28.04 17.79
C ASN A 110 -10.69 -29.19 18.33
N ARG A 111 -9.91 -28.94 19.38
CA ARG A 111 -9.27 -29.99 20.17
C ARG A 111 -10.34 -30.49 21.13
N ALA A 112 -10.99 -31.58 20.74
CA ALA A 112 -11.83 -32.35 21.64
C ALA A 112 -11.01 -32.75 22.89
N PRO A 113 -11.57 -32.69 24.10
CA PRO A 113 -10.94 -33.29 25.26
C PRO A 113 -11.07 -34.81 25.15
N GLY A 114 -9.94 -35.49 24.95
CA GLY A 114 -9.86 -36.93 25.11
C GLY A 114 -9.81 -37.27 26.59
N THR A 115 -10.84 -38.01 27.02
CA THR A 115 -10.90 -39.05 28.07
C THR A 115 -9.86 -39.04 29.18
#